data_AF-A0A9W6U728-F1
#
_entry.id   AF-A0A9W6U728-F1
#
_cell.length_a   1.000
_cell.length_b   1.000
_cell.length_c   1.000
_cell.angle_alpha   90.00
_cell.angle_beta   90.00
_cell.angle_gamma   90.00
#
_symmetry.space_group_name_H-M   'P 1'
#
loop_
_entity.id
_entity.type
_entity.pdbx_description
1 polymer ?
#
loop_
_entity_poly.entity_id
_entity_poly.type
_entity_poly.pdbx_seq_one_letter_code
_entity_poly.pdbx_strand_id
1 'polypeptide(L)'
;MPWHLFFDGAIYITDPKDVQHILSTNFNNYVKPQGFLDAFQEIFDNSFFAVNHHLEAPDSGAGWRLQRKLAARVFTTANFRIFTEQVFARHAEETLVAVRNETNTRGNQNQSNDNTFCCDMQEISARYTLNSIFDVAFGLPLSDIEGADKFAEHMSFMNKHCAQRLFVKQYYKMFRWMMPSERELRRRTREIHTVADTILLRRLHEPEEQVSARSDLLSLFIRKAREFSLEGAIELGGRHSAASLLGPSTLRSIILTFIFAGRDTTAECLTYSFYAIARHPRIQNRIVEELESTKARIGPTHSTFTFDEVKKLKYLEAVVFEAVRLYPALPFNVKNAVKDDYLPDGTFVPAGADVVYSPWFMGRNGALWGGDSLEFRPERWLEMKKRPSAFEFPAFQAGPRICLGMNMAVLEAKLFLATTLSRFHVTIAPGESHERGYVLKSGLFMNGGLPLKMTPRPQFAASAYRVFVCPEVLGTGVRSNRAMSPKNAAGSSRMSKPMKYTSEGVPKNWNGKDWHTYKWAMMNVFKENDLNDIAVGDLTLAMLATASAEIKEEFNKKQIKIMRMIERGDQGLHDSSFGK
;
A
#
# COMPACT_ATOMS: atom_id res chain seq x y z
N MET A 1 -12.47 6.06 -35.11
CA MET A 1 -13.36 4.87 -35.02
C MET A 1 -13.28 4.36 -33.59
N PRO A 2 -14.41 4.04 -32.93
CA PRO A 2 -14.36 3.26 -31.70
C PRO A 2 -13.73 1.91 -32.03
N TRP A 3 -12.75 1.49 -31.23
CA TRP A 3 -12.11 0.19 -31.39
C TRP A 3 -12.73 -0.79 -30.41
N HIS A 4 -13.34 -1.84 -30.93
CA HIS A 4 -13.74 -3.02 -30.16
C HIS A 4 -12.80 -4.16 -30.49
N LEU A 5 -12.18 -4.72 -29.44
CA LEU A 5 -11.36 -5.92 -29.53
C LEU A 5 -12.08 -7.03 -28.78
N PHE A 6 -12.12 -8.22 -29.37
CA PHE A 6 -12.61 -9.43 -28.71
C PHE A 6 -11.41 -10.21 -28.17
N PHE A 7 -11.31 -10.35 -26.85
CA PHE A 7 -10.27 -11.15 -26.20
C PHE A 7 -10.91 -12.01 -25.11
N ASP A 8 -10.72 -13.33 -25.17
CA ASP A 8 -11.35 -14.30 -24.26
C ASP A 8 -12.89 -14.20 -24.13
N GLY A 9 -13.56 -13.66 -25.15
CA GLY A 9 -15.02 -13.43 -25.15
C GLY A 9 -15.47 -12.10 -24.53
N ALA A 10 -14.54 -11.21 -24.15
CA ALA A 10 -14.86 -9.87 -23.65
C ALA A 10 -14.80 -8.81 -24.76
N ILE A 11 -15.66 -7.80 -24.67
CA ILE A 11 -15.76 -6.64 -25.57
C ILE A 11 -15.01 -5.46 -24.94
N TYR A 12 -13.94 -5.00 -25.58
CA TYR A 12 -13.23 -3.80 -25.10
C TYR A 12 -13.86 -2.54 -25.70
N ILE A 13 -14.11 -1.54 -24.87
CA ILE A 13 -14.71 -0.26 -25.26
C ILE A 13 -13.81 0.91 -24.87
N THR A 14 -13.85 1.97 -25.68
CA THR A 14 -12.99 3.16 -25.51
C THR A 14 -13.71 4.48 -25.78
N ASP A 15 -14.94 4.45 -26.31
CA ASP A 15 -15.77 5.64 -26.50
C ASP A 15 -16.40 6.06 -25.14
N PRO A 16 -16.26 7.33 -24.72
CA PRO A 16 -16.93 7.83 -23.52
C PRO A 16 -18.44 7.60 -23.47
N LYS A 17 -19.13 7.55 -24.62
CA LYS A 17 -20.58 7.29 -24.69
C LYS A 17 -20.91 5.86 -24.27
N ASP A 18 -20.11 4.89 -24.71
CA ASP A 18 -20.27 3.48 -24.32
C ASP A 18 -19.95 3.31 -22.84
N VAL A 19 -18.91 3.98 -22.36
CA VAL A 19 -18.57 4.00 -20.92
C VAL A 19 -19.71 4.59 -20.10
N GLN A 20 -20.33 5.67 -20.58
CA GLN A 20 -21.52 6.26 -19.94
C GLN A 20 -22.72 5.31 -19.96
N HIS A 21 -22.94 4.61 -21.06
CA HIS A 21 -24.01 3.63 -21.19
C HIS A 21 -23.88 2.54 -20.13
N ILE A 22 -22.69 1.96 -20.00
CA ILE A 22 -22.41 0.85 -19.07
C ILE A 22 -22.41 1.30 -17.61
N LEU A 23 -21.83 2.48 -17.32
CA LEU A 23 -21.66 2.95 -15.95
C LEU A 23 -22.83 3.77 -15.42
N SER A 24 -23.74 4.23 -16.28
CA SER A 24 -24.83 5.13 -15.89
C SER A 24 -26.15 4.80 -16.56
N THR A 25 -26.24 4.89 -17.89
CA THR A 25 -27.54 4.86 -18.60
C THR A 25 -28.25 3.51 -18.47
N ASN A 26 -27.53 2.42 -18.69
CA ASN A 26 -28.03 1.05 -18.53
C ASN A 26 -27.35 0.33 -17.33
N PHE A 27 -27.11 1.08 -16.25
CA PHE A 27 -26.35 0.64 -15.08
C PHE A 27 -26.79 -0.71 -14.48
N ASN A 28 -28.10 -1.00 -14.49
CA ASN A 28 -28.62 -2.25 -13.93
C ASN A 28 -28.28 -3.47 -14.78
N ASN A 29 -28.12 -3.31 -16.11
CA ASN A 29 -27.75 -4.42 -16.97
C ASN A 29 -26.27 -4.82 -16.83
N TYR A 30 -25.42 -3.93 -16.31
CA TYR A 30 -23.97 -4.15 -16.24
C TYR A 30 -23.48 -4.34 -14.80
N VAL A 31 -23.19 -5.58 -14.43
CA VAL A 31 -22.83 -6.01 -13.07
C VAL A 31 -21.35 -6.34 -12.96
N LYS A 32 -20.82 -6.62 -11.75
CA LYS A 32 -19.49 -7.22 -11.61
C LYS A 32 -19.56 -8.68 -12.09
N PRO A 33 -18.62 -9.15 -12.93
CA PRO A 33 -18.61 -10.53 -13.39
C PRO A 33 -18.48 -11.54 -12.25
N GLN A 34 -19.01 -12.74 -12.43
CA GLN A 34 -18.92 -13.80 -11.40
C GLN A 34 -17.46 -14.16 -11.08
N GLY A 35 -16.57 -14.18 -12.08
CA GLY A 35 -15.14 -14.40 -11.86
C GLY A 35 -14.48 -13.36 -10.94
N PHE A 36 -14.94 -12.11 -11.00
CA PHE A 36 -14.50 -11.07 -10.07
C PHE A 36 -14.99 -11.35 -8.65
N LEU A 37 -16.27 -11.68 -8.49
CA LEU A 37 -16.83 -12.01 -7.18
C LEU A 37 -16.09 -13.22 -6.59
N ASP A 38 -15.88 -14.27 -7.36
CA ASP A 38 -15.19 -15.48 -6.93
C ASP A 38 -13.74 -15.25 -6.50
N ALA A 39 -13.05 -14.28 -7.12
CA ALA A 39 -11.67 -13.96 -6.77
C ALA A 39 -11.57 -13.26 -5.39
N PHE A 40 -12.56 -12.44 -5.03
CA PHE A 40 -12.47 -11.50 -3.91
C PHE A 40 -13.45 -11.77 -2.76
N GLN A 41 -14.60 -12.40 -3.00
CA GLN A 41 -15.67 -12.60 -2.02
C GLN A 41 -15.23 -13.45 -0.83
N GLU A 42 -14.25 -14.35 -0.98
CA GLU A 42 -13.71 -15.10 0.17
C GLU A 42 -13.05 -14.20 1.23
N ILE A 43 -12.49 -13.06 0.82
CA ILE A 43 -11.76 -12.15 1.71
C ILE A 43 -12.63 -10.98 2.14
N PHE A 44 -13.39 -10.43 1.20
CA PHE A 44 -14.21 -9.23 1.37
C PHE A 44 -15.70 -9.54 1.61
N ASP A 45 -16.07 -10.83 1.67
CA ASP A 45 -17.40 -11.35 2.03
C ASP A 45 -18.54 -10.49 1.48
N ASN A 46 -19.34 -9.87 2.36
CA ASN A 46 -20.52 -9.11 1.99
C ASN A 46 -20.28 -7.61 1.82
N SER A 47 -19.04 -7.18 1.58
CA SER A 47 -18.75 -5.76 1.33
C SER A 47 -19.19 -5.31 -0.07
N PHE A 48 -19.52 -4.03 -0.24
CA PHE A 48 -19.92 -3.44 -1.52
C PHE A 48 -18.88 -3.61 -2.66
N PHE A 49 -17.63 -3.94 -2.30
CA PHE A 49 -16.60 -4.32 -3.26
C PHE A 49 -16.87 -5.71 -3.84
N ALA A 50 -17.24 -6.69 -3.01
CA ALA A 50 -17.46 -8.08 -3.39
C ALA A 50 -18.94 -8.51 -3.51
N VAL A 51 -19.90 -7.57 -3.50
CA VAL A 51 -21.31 -7.82 -3.83
C VAL A 51 -21.81 -7.00 -5.03
N ASN A 52 -22.91 -7.43 -5.65
CA ASN A 52 -23.52 -6.77 -6.79
C ASN A 52 -24.72 -5.90 -6.39
N HIS A 53 -25.06 -4.91 -7.24
CA HIS A 53 -26.19 -4.00 -7.05
C HIS A 53 -27.48 -4.48 -7.74
N HIS A 54 -27.41 -5.59 -8.47
CA HIS A 54 -28.48 -6.15 -9.30
C HIS A 54 -29.63 -6.71 -8.47
N LEU A 55 -30.84 -6.73 -9.02
CA LEU A 55 -32.04 -7.24 -8.34
C LEU A 55 -31.99 -8.76 -8.11
N GLU A 56 -31.24 -9.49 -8.93
CA GLU A 56 -31.04 -10.94 -8.78
C GLU A 56 -29.87 -11.30 -7.85
N ALA A 57 -29.17 -10.30 -7.29
CA ALA A 57 -28.24 -10.58 -6.19
C ALA A 57 -29.01 -11.13 -4.97
N PRO A 58 -28.37 -11.90 -4.06
CA PRO A 58 -29.07 -12.54 -2.93
C PRO A 58 -29.93 -11.59 -2.09
N ASP A 59 -29.49 -10.35 -1.91
CA ASP A 59 -30.16 -9.28 -1.17
C ASP A 59 -30.84 -8.24 -2.09
N SER A 60 -31.07 -8.59 -3.35
CA SER A 60 -31.54 -7.70 -4.42
C SER A 60 -30.71 -6.41 -4.55
N GLY A 61 -29.44 -6.45 -4.17
CA GLY A 61 -28.49 -5.35 -4.21
C GLY A 61 -28.68 -4.31 -3.10
N ALA A 62 -29.49 -4.61 -2.08
CA ALA A 62 -29.77 -3.68 -0.98
C ALA A 62 -28.51 -3.34 -0.19
N GLY A 63 -27.66 -4.32 0.12
CA GLY A 63 -26.39 -4.16 0.83
C GLY A 63 -25.42 -3.26 0.07
N TRP A 64 -25.26 -3.46 -1.24
CA TRP A 64 -24.41 -2.59 -2.07
C TRP A 64 -24.85 -1.13 -2.00
N ARG A 65 -26.16 -0.87 -2.15
CA ARG A 65 -26.73 0.49 -2.14
C ARG A 65 -26.59 1.12 -0.76
N LEU A 66 -26.94 0.39 0.29
CA LEU A 66 -26.87 0.84 1.68
C LEU A 66 -25.43 1.21 2.06
N GLN A 67 -24.49 0.28 1.86
CA GLN A 67 -23.11 0.48 2.28
C GLN A 67 -22.46 1.66 1.56
N ARG A 68 -22.69 1.82 0.25
CA ARG A 68 -22.17 2.98 -0.50
C ARG A 68 -22.81 4.29 -0.05
N LYS A 69 -24.12 4.30 0.20
CA LYS A 69 -24.84 5.48 0.69
C LYS A 69 -24.33 5.92 2.06
N LEU A 70 -24.03 4.98 2.96
CA LEU A 70 -23.45 5.26 4.27
C LEU A 70 -22.01 5.77 4.14
N ALA A 71 -21.16 5.06 3.39
CA ALA A 71 -19.78 5.43 3.15
C ALA A 71 -19.64 6.85 2.59
N ALA A 72 -20.52 7.24 1.66
CA ALA A 72 -20.52 8.57 1.05
C ALA A 72 -20.64 9.72 2.08
N ARG A 73 -21.23 9.48 3.26
CA ARG A 73 -21.47 10.51 4.28
C ARG A 73 -20.20 10.93 5.03
N VAL A 74 -19.11 10.18 4.98
CA VAL A 74 -17.83 10.61 5.59
C VAL A 74 -17.12 11.66 4.75
N PHE A 75 -17.34 11.67 3.44
CA PHE A 75 -16.59 12.50 2.51
C PHE A 75 -17.14 13.94 2.46
N THR A 76 -17.10 14.63 3.60
CA THR A 76 -17.54 16.02 3.79
C THR A 76 -16.36 16.96 3.97
N THR A 77 -16.56 18.26 3.70
CA THR A 77 -15.53 19.29 3.89
C THR A 77 -15.02 19.36 5.33
N ALA A 78 -15.89 19.15 6.33
CA ALA A 78 -15.49 19.15 7.74
C ALA A 78 -14.52 18.00 8.05
N ASN A 79 -14.85 16.79 7.59
CA ASN A 79 -13.96 15.64 7.75
C ASN A 79 -12.68 15.78 6.94
N PHE A 80 -12.71 16.35 5.73
CA PHE A 80 -11.50 16.61 4.96
C PHE A 80 -10.53 17.56 5.65
N ARG A 81 -11.03 18.55 6.39
CA ARG A 81 -10.18 19.41 7.22
C ARG A 81 -9.48 18.60 8.30
N ILE A 82 -10.24 17.81 9.07
CA ILE A 82 -9.69 16.94 10.13
C ILE A 82 -8.65 15.98 9.55
N PHE A 83 -8.99 15.26 8.48
CA PHE A 83 -8.08 14.30 7.85
C PHE A 83 -6.80 14.97 7.35
N THR A 84 -6.90 16.14 6.72
CA THR A 84 -5.71 16.83 6.19
C THR A 84 -4.81 17.35 7.31
N GLU A 85 -5.38 18.05 8.28
CA GLU A 85 -4.60 18.79 9.29
C GLU A 85 -4.12 17.90 10.45
N GLN A 86 -4.85 16.82 10.78
CA GLN A 86 -4.54 15.96 11.93
C GLN A 86 -3.98 14.60 11.54
N VAL A 87 -4.49 13.98 10.48
CA VAL A 87 -4.14 12.61 10.10
C VAL A 87 -3.00 12.61 9.07
N PHE A 88 -3.27 13.16 7.90
CA PHE A 88 -2.35 13.16 6.76
C PHE A 88 -1.08 13.94 7.08
N ALA A 89 -1.18 15.10 7.75
CA ALA A 89 -0.01 15.90 8.11
C ALA A 89 0.88 15.14 9.08
N ARG A 90 0.31 14.61 10.16
CA ARG A 90 1.02 13.81 11.17
C ARG A 90 1.73 12.61 10.55
N HIS A 91 1.03 11.79 9.78
CA HIS A 91 1.63 10.59 9.19
C HIS A 91 2.65 10.91 8.10
N ALA A 92 2.53 12.04 7.40
CA ALA A 92 3.56 12.49 6.47
C ALA A 92 4.86 12.83 7.22
N GLU A 93 4.77 13.53 8.34
CA GLU A 93 5.92 13.83 9.22
C GLU A 93 6.56 12.56 9.76
N GLU A 94 5.77 11.70 10.42
CA GLU A 94 6.24 10.47 11.03
C GLU A 94 6.94 9.56 10.00
N THR A 95 6.34 9.42 8.82
CA THR A 95 6.88 8.57 7.76
C THR A 95 8.21 9.13 7.23
N LEU A 96 8.31 10.43 6.97
CA LEU A 96 9.55 11.04 6.49
C LEU A 96 10.66 10.99 7.53
N VAL A 97 10.33 11.16 8.82
CA VAL A 97 11.29 11.03 9.93
C VAL A 97 11.78 9.60 10.07
N ALA A 98 10.87 8.62 10.05
CA ALA A 98 11.22 7.20 10.16
C ALA A 98 12.18 6.77 9.05
N VAL A 99 11.86 7.11 7.80
CA VAL A 99 12.69 6.78 6.63
C VAL A 99 14.09 7.38 6.78
N ARG A 100 14.20 8.66 7.17
CA ARG A 100 15.49 9.31 7.36
C ARG A 100 16.33 8.62 8.44
N ASN A 101 15.69 8.20 9.54
CA ASN A 101 16.38 7.53 10.63
C ASN A 101 16.84 6.12 10.21
N GLU A 102 16.01 5.37 9.47
CA GLU A 102 16.34 4.06 8.90
C GLU A 102 17.51 4.13 7.91
N THR A 103 17.60 5.18 7.11
CA THR A 103 18.72 5.37 6.18
C THR A 103 20.01 5.77 6.90
N ASN A 104 19.92 6.56 7.96
CA ASN A 104 21.08 6.96 8.76
C ASN A 104 21.68 5.79 9.56
N THR A 105 20.90 4.78 9.93
CA THR A 105 21.39 3.60 10.65
C THR A 105 21.98 2.53 9.71
N ARG A 106 21.52 2.45 8.45
CA ARG A 106 22.03 1.51 7.44
C ARG A 106 23.28 2.02 6.69
N GLY A 107 23.51 3.33 6.67
CA GLY A 107 24.72 3.92 6.09
C GLY A 107 25.90 3.91 7.05
N ASN A 108 27.00 3.23 6.68
CA ASN A 108 28.32 3.50 7.26
C ASN A 108 28.58 5.01 7.28
N GLN A 109 29.25 5.50 8.34
CA GLN A 109 29.52 6.89 8.72
C GLN A 109 30.26 7.80 7.67
N ASN A 110 30.25 7.44 6.39
CA ASN A 110 30.98 8.12 5.32
C ASN A 110 30.09 8.90 4.33
N GLN A 111 28.84 9.21 4.67
CA GLN A 111 28.04 10.17 3.88
C GLN A 111 28.19 11.58 4.44
N SER A 112 28.59 12.49 3.54
CA SER A 112 28.74 13.94 3.68
C SER A 112 27.67 14.62 4.54
N ASN A 113 28.04 15.73 5.20
CA ASN A 113 27.23 16.65 6.03
C ASN A 113 25.89 17.16 5.42
N ASP A 114 25.47 16.69 4.25
CA ASP A 114 24.38 17.24 3.44
C ASP A 114 23.01 16.55 3.67
N ASN A 115 22.86 15.69 4.69
CA ASN A 115 21.58 15.05 5.08
C ASN A 115 20.82 14.37 3.92
N THR A 116 21.53 13.96 2.87
CA THR A 116 20.97 13.34 1.66
C THR A 116 20.87 11.84 1.82
N PHE A 117 19.76 11.23 1.38
CA PHE A 117 19.54 9.78 1.50
C PHE A 117 18.82 9.21 0.27
N CYS A 118 18.89 7.87 0.10
CA CYS A 118 18.12 7.16 -0.91
C CYS A 118 17.03 6.29 -0.26
N CYS A 119 15.89 6.15 -0.92
CA CYS A 119 14.76 5.36 -0.42
C CYS A 119 13.89 4.82 -1.56
N ASP A 120 13.10 3.78 -1.29
CA ASP A 120 12.05 3.33 -2.21
C ASP A 120 10.74 4.07 -1.93
N MET A 121 10.38 5.01 -2.81
CA MET A 121 9.17 5.82 -2.66
C MET A 121 7.87 5.01 -2.81
N GLN A 122 7.89 3.84 -3.46
CA GLN A 122 6.72 2.96 -3.50
C GLN A 122 6.43 2.38 -2.12
N GLU A 123 7.47 1.95 -1.41
CA GLU A 123 7.36 1.45 -0.03
C GLU A 123 6.88 2.56 0.92
N ILE A 124 7.48 3.75 0.82
CA ILE A 124 7.11 4.92 1.63
C ILE A 124 5.65 5.31 1.40
N SER A 125 5.23 5.40 0.13
CA SER A 125 3.85 5.74 -0.23
C SER A 125 2.86 4.71 0.33
N ALA A 126 3.19 3.41 0.25
CA ALA A 126 2.37 2.34 0.81
C ALA A 126 2.31 2.36 2.34
N ARG A 127 3.40 2.75 3.02
CA ARG A 127 3.46 2.89 4.49
C ARG A 127 2.63 4.09 4.96
N TYR A 128 2.82 5.24 4.32
CA TYR A 128 2.10 6.47 4.61
C TYR A 128 0.58 6.31 4.45
N THR A 129 0.14 5.76 3.32
CA THR A 129 -1.29 5.58 3.03
C THR A 129 -1.93 4.51 3.89
N LEU A 130 -1.19 3.46 4.28
CA LEU A 130 -1.67 2.45 5.22
C LEU A 130 -1.94 3.06 6.60
N ASN A 131 -1.00 3.84 7.15
CA ASN A 131 -1.20 4.49 8.44
C ASN A 131 -2.37 5.49 8.38
N SER A 132 -2.42 6.29 7.31
CA SER A 132 -3.47 7.29 7.11
C SER A 132 -4.87 6.67 7.00
N ILE A 133 -5.04 5.57 6.24
CA ILE A 133 -6.36 4.95 6.09
C ILE A 133 -6.85 4.29 7.38
N PHE A 134 -5.94 3.78 8.23
CA PHE A 134 -6.32 3.19 9.52
C PHE A 134 -6.96 4.23 10.44
N ASP A 135 -6.35 5.41 10.53
CA ASP A 135 -6.87 6.50 11.34
C ASP A 135 -8.14 7.12 10.73
N VAL A 136 -8.14 7.42 9.42
CA VAL A 136 -9.33 7.97 8.73
C VAL A 136 -10.54 7.01 8.79
N ALA A 137 -10.33 5.71 8.57
CA ALA A 137 -11.43 4.77 8.45
C ALA A 137 -11.89 4.22 9.80
N PHE A 138 -11.00 4.08 10.79
CA PHE A 138 -11.30 3.38 12.05
C PHE A 138 -11.08 4.24 13.30
N GLY A 139 -10.42 5.39 13.19
CA GLY A 139 -10.04 6.23 14.32
C GLY A 139 -9.08 5.54 15.29
N LEU A 140 -8.29 4.59 14.78
CA LEU A 140 -7.30 3.83 15.54
C LEU A 140 -5.97 3.81 14.77
N PRO A 141 -4.86 4.25 15.41
CA PRO A 141 -3.53 4.11 14.83
C PRO A 141 -3.18 2.64 14.59
N LEU A 142 -2.47 2.36 13.49
CA LEU A 142 -1.96 1.01 13.22
C LEU A 142 -1.04 0.50 14.33
N SER A 143 -0.28 1.40 14.97
CA SER A 143 0.63 1.10 16.08
C SER A 143 -0.07 0.50 17.30
N ASP A 144 -1.37 0.74 17.45
CA ASP A 144 -2.15 0.34 18.63
C ASP A 144 -2.80 -1.04 18.43
N ILE A 145 -2.48 -1.72 17.33
CA ILE A 145 -3.14 -2.95 16.90
C ILE A 145 -2.13 -4.09 16.95
N GLU A 146 -2.34 -5.02 17.87
CA GLU A 146 -1.52 -6.22 18.01
C GLU A 146 -1.56 -7.06 16.72
N GLY A 147 -0.38 -7.55 16.30
CA GLY A 147 -0.24 -8.35 15.08
C GLY A 147 -0.26 -7.57 13.77
N ALA A 148 -0.28 -6.23 13.82
CA ALA A 148 -0.25 -5.37 12.65
C ALA A 148 1.07 -5.44 11.84
N ASP A 149 2.17 -5.91 12.43
CA ASP A 149 3.51 -5.91 11.82
C ASP A 149 3.55 -6.58 10.44
N LYS A 150 2.81 -7.68 10.28
CA LYS A 150 2.74 -8.44 9.02
C LYS A 150 1.50 -8.15 8.20
N PHE A 151 0.59 -7.32 8.71
CA PHE A 151 -0.68 -7.02 8.05
C PHE A 151 -0.47 -6.44 6.65
N ALA A 152 0.48 -5.51 6.53
CA ALA A 152 0.85 -4.88 5.27
C ALA A 152 1.32 -5.90 4.21
N GLU A 153 2.14 -6.88 4.64
CA GLU A 153 2.69 -7.96 3.81
C GLU A 153 1.59 -8.94 3.39
N HIS A 154 0.72 -9.34 4.33
CA HIS A 154 -0.39 -10.26 4.06
C HIS A 154 -1.39 -9.66 3.07
N MET A 155 -1.72 -8.37 3.23
CA MET A 155 -2.57 -7.64 2.28
C MET A 155 -1.95 -7.58 0.88
N SER A 156 -0.64 -7.35 0.76
CA SER A 156 0.06 -7.33 -0.53
C SER A 156 0.05 -8.69 -1.23
N PHE A 157 0.30 -9.76 -0.46
CA PHE A 157 0.19 -11.13 -0.96
C PHE A 157 -1.23 -11.44 -1.44
N MET A 158 -2.23 -11.13 -0.61
CA MET A 158 -3.64 -11.34 -0.93
C MET A 158 -4.04 -10.61 -2.20
N ASN A 159 -3.65 -9.33 -2.33
CA ASN A 159 -3.90 -8.51 -3.52
C ASN A 159 -3.34 -9.20 -4.78
N LYS A 160 -2.05 -9.57 -4.77
CA LYS A 160 -1.40 -10.24 -5.90
C LYS A 160 -2.10 -11.55 -6.26
N HIS A 161 -2.44 -12.36 -5.26
CA HIS A 161 -3.04 -13.68 -5.46
C HIS A 161 -4.48 -13.57 -5.98
N CYS A 162 -5.30 -12.66 -5.44
CA CYS A 162 -6.65 -12.40 -5.95
C CYS A 162 -6.63 -11.86 -7.37
N ALA A 163 -5.67 -11.01 -7.72
CA ALA A 163 -5.50 -10.55 -9.09
C ALA A 163 -5.17 -11.71 -10.05
N GLN A 164 -4.31 -12.64 -9.63
CA GLN A 164 -4.02 -13.84 -10.43
C GLN A 164 -5.28 -14.70 -10.64
N ARG A 165 -6.16 -14.82 -9.65
CA ARG A 165 -7.46 -15.52 -9.80
C ARG A 165 -8.38 -14.91 -10.85
N LEU A 166 -8.22 -13.63 -11.21
CA LEU A 166 -8.99 -13.01 -12.29
C LEU A 166 -8.57 -13.53 -13.67
N PHE A 167 -7.30 -13.95 -13.82
CA PHE A 167 -6.75 -14.45 -15.08
C PHE A 167 -6.70 -15.97 -15.16
N VAL A 168 -6.67 -16.65 -14.01
CA VAL A 168 -6.81 -18.10 -13.93
C VAL A 168 -8.30 -18.44 -13.94
N LYS A 169 -8.78 -19.12 -14.99
CA LYS A 169 -10.15 -19.66 -15.03
C LYS A 169 -10.45 -20.43 -13.74
N GLN A 170 -11.72 -20.57 -13.37
CA GLN A 170 -12.16 -21.05 -12.05
C GLN A 170 -11.75 -22.49 -11.67
N TYR A 171 -10.94 -23.17 -12.47
CA TYR A 171 -10.30 -24.46 -12.17
C TYR A 171 -9.56 -24.47 -10.83
N TYR A 172 -9.06 -23.31 -10.38
CA TYR A 172 -8.40 -23.20 -9.07
C TYR A 172 -9.33 -23.63 -7.91
N LYS A 173 -10.66 -23.49 -8.06
CA LYS A 173 -11.63 -23.95 -7.06
C LYS A 173 -11.63 -25.49 -6.94
N MET A 174 -11.50 -26.21 -8.06
CA MET A 174 -11.50 -27.68 -8.09
C MET A 174 -10.22 -28.27 -7.50
N PHE A 175 -9.07 -27.66 -7.78
CA PHE A 175 -7.75 -28.15 -7.35
C PHE A 175 -7.22 -27.47 -6.07
N ARG A 176 -8.08 -26.73 -5.37
CA ARG A 176 -7.73 -25.89 -4.21
C ARG A 176 -6.97 -26.63 -3.11
N TRP A 177 -7.33 -27.88 -2.88
CA TRP A 177 -6.74 -28.73 -1.84
C TRP A 177 -5.28 -29.11 -2.13
N MET A 178 -4.89 -29.14 -3.40
CA MET A 178 -3.55 -29.51 -3.88
C MET A 178 -2.65 -28.29 -4.13
N MET A 179 -3.19 -27.07 -4.18
CA MET A 179 -2.41 -25.86 -4.45
C MET A 179 -1.83 -25.24 -3.17
N PRO A 180 -0.49 -25.16 -3.02
CA PRO A 180 0.14 -24.53 -1.86
C PRO A 180 -0.21 -23.04 -1.72
N SER A 181 -0.31 -22.32 -2.83
CA SER A 181 -0.66 -20.89 -2.85
C SER A 181 -2.07 -20.61 -2.30
N GLU A 182 -3.02 -21.51 -2.56
CA GLU A 182 -4.39 -21.44 -2.03
C GLU A 182 -4.47 -21.80 -0.53
N ARG A 183 -3.58 -22.66 -0.04
CA ARG A 183 -3.44 -22.92 1.40
C ARG A 183 -2.84 -21.70 2.11
N GLU A 184 -1.81 -21.10 1.51
CA GLU A 184 -1.14 -19.92 2.05
C GLU A 184 -2.06 -18.69 2.06
N LEU A 185 -2.86 -18.49 0.99
CA LEU A 185 -3.88 -17.44 0.98
C LEU A 185 -4.85 -17.60 2.15
N ARG A 186 -5.40 -18.80 2.37
CA ARG A 186 -6.32 -19.04 3.51
C ARG A 186 -5.67 -18.74 4.85
N ARG A 187 -4.39 -19.09 5.04
CA ARG A 187 -3.65 -18.79 6.26
C ARG A 187 -3.54 -17.28 6.48
N ARG A 188 -3.05 -16.54 5.47
CA ARG A 188 -2.89 -15.08 5.53
C ARG A 188 -4.23 -14.34 5.64
N THR A 189 -5.28 -14.82 4.98
CA THR A 189 -6.64 -14.25 5.09
C THR A 189 -7.17 -14.36 6.52
N ARG A 190 -6.91 -15.48 7.23
CA ARG A 190 -7.28 -15.60 8.64
C ARG A 190 -6.55 -14.57 9.50
N GLU A 191 -5.25 -14.36 9.28
CA GLU A 191 -4.47 -13.37 10.03
C GLU A 191 -4.97 -11.93 9.76
N ILE A 192 -5.30 -11.62 8.50
CA ILE A 192 -5.96 -10.35 8.12
C ILE A 192 -7.31 -10.19 8.81
N HIS A 193 -8.13 -11.26 8.83
CA HIS A 193 -9.43 -11.26 9.49
C HIS A 193 -9.30 -11.09 11.00
N THR A 194 -8.33 -11.74 11.65
CA THR A 194 -8.06 -11.57 13.08
C THR A 194 -7.76 -10.11 13.41
N VAL A 195 -6.89 -9.45 12.64
CA VAL A 195 -6.59 -8.02 12.85
C VAL A 195 -7.85 -7.16 12.71
N ALA A 196 -8.65 -7.40 11.65
CA ALA A 196 -9.89 -6.67 11.42
C ALA A 196 -10.96 -6.95 12.49
N ASP A 197 -11.03 -8.18 13.02
CA ASP A 197 -11.92 -8.56 14.12
C ASP A 197 -11.49 -7.90 15.43
N THR A 198 -10.19 -7.81 15.73
CA THR A 198 -9.67 -7.06 16.90
C THR A 198 -10.10 -5.59 16.85
N ILE A 199 -9.96 -4.95 15.68
CA ILE A 199 -10.44 -3.58 15.45
C ILE A 199 -11.95 -3.51 15.68
N LEU A 200 -12.71 -4.39 15.02
CA LEU A 200 -14.17 -4.38 15.09
C LEU A 200 -14.67 -4.58 16.52
N LEU A 201 -14.16 -5.58 17.24
CA LEU A 201 -14.54 -5.87 18.61
C LEU A 201 -14.23 -4.69 19.53
N ARG A 202 -13.03 -4.10 19.43
CA ARG A 202 -12.68 -2.90 20.22
C ARG A 202 -13.68 -1.78 20.00
N ARG A 203 -14.08 -1.54 18.75
CA ARG A 203 -14.97 -0.43 18.36
C ARG A 203 -16.44 -0.71 18.70
N LEU A 204 -16.89 -1.98 18.66
CA LEU A 204 -18.25 -2.36 19.04
C LEU A 204 -18.51 -2.22 20.54
N HIS A 205 -17.49 -2.37 21.39
CA HIS A 205 -17.61 -2.25 22.86
C HIS A 205 -17.63 -0.80 23.35
N GLU A 206 -17.40 0.17 22.48
CA GLU A 206 -17.41 1.57 22.90
C GLU A 206 -18.82 2.11 23.14
N PRO A 207 -18.99 3.00 24.13
CA PRO A 207 -20.28 3.61 24.41
C PRO A 207 -20.75 4.48 23.23
N GLU A 208 -22.07 4.59 23.06
CA GLU A 208 -22.70 5.32 21.94
C GLU A 208 -22.24 6.78 21.84
N GLU A 209 -21.98 7.42 22.97
CA GLU A 209 -21.46 8.79 23.04
C GLU A 209 -20.08 8.92 22.37
N GLN A 210 -19.17 7.97 22.63
CA GLN A 210 -17.83 7.96 22.02
C GLN A 210 -17.88 7.64 20.52
N VAL A 211 -18.77 6.75 20.10
CA VAL A 211 -18.96 6.43 18.68
C VAL A 211 -19.56 7.62 17.94
N SER A 212 -20.50 8.34 18.56
CA SER A 212 -21.14 9.52 17.98
C SER A 212 -20.22 10.73 17.89
N ALA A 213 -19.26 10.86 18.81
CA ALA A 213 -18.28 11.94 18.82
C ALA A 213 -17.21 11.79 17.72
N ARG A 214 -17.00 10.58 17.17
CA ARG A 214 -15.99 10.35 16.15
C ARG A 214 -16.49 10.64 14.73
N SER A 215 -15.55 11.02 13.87
CA SER A 215 -15.77 11.34 12.45
C SER A 215 -15.34 10.24 11.48
N ASP A 216 -14.88 9.08 11.96
CA ASP A 216 -14.39 7.96 11.14
C ASP A 216 -15.50 7.16 10.44
N LEU A 217 -15.12 6.41 9.39
CA LEU A 217 -16.03 5.58 8.60
C LEU A 217 -16.73 4.53 9.44
N LEU A 218 -15.99 3.78 10.26
CA LEU A 218 -16.54 2.66 11.01
C LEU A 218 -17.60 3.12 12.02
N SER A 219 -17.42 4.29 12.63
CA SER A 219 -18.45 4.91 13.49
C SER A 219 -19.81 5.07 12.79
N LEU A 220 -19.84 5.45 11.50
CA LEU A 220 -21.10 5.55 10.77
C LEU A 220 -21.78 4.18 10.59
N PHE A 221 -20.99 3.15 10.28
CA PHE A 221 -21.51 1.81 10.06
C PHE A 221 -21.98 1.17 11.36
N ILE A 222 -21.26 1.36 12.47
CA ILE A 222 -21.66 0.88 13.80
C ILE A 222 -22.96 1.52 14.25
N ARG A 223 -23.09 2.86 14.13
CA ARG A 223 -24.35 3.55 14.45
C ARG A 223 -25.51 2.99 13.67
N LYS A 224 -25.35 2.84 12.35
CA LYS A 224 -26.43 2.30 11.52
C LYS A 224 -26.76 0.83 11.85
N ALA A 225 -25.77 0.02 12.20
CA ALA A 225 -25.98 -1.35 12.65
C ALA A 225 -26.73 -1.42 14.00
N ARG A 226 -26.44 -0.50 14.94
CA ARG A 226 -27.16 -0.36 16.21
C ARG A 226 -28.60 0.07 15.99
N GLU A 227 -28.85 1.05 15.12
CA GLU A 227 -30.21 1.46 14.73
C GLU A 227 -31.03 0.27 14.21
N PHE A 228 -30.49 -0.53 13.29
CA PHE A 228 -31.18 -1.72 12.77
C PHE A 228 -31.39 -2.83 13.80
N SER A 229 -30.54 -2.90 14.83
CA SER A 229 -30.72 -3.86 15.93
C SER A 229 -31.85 -3.43 16.85
N LEU A 230 -32.08 -2.12 17.00
CA LEU A 230 -33.11 -1.53 17.87
C LEU A 230 -34.49 -1.45 17.18
N GLU A 231 -34.54 -1.16 15.89
CA GLU A 231 -35.79 -1.01 15.12
C GLU A 231 -36.58 -2.33 14.96
N GLY A 232 -36.05 -3.46 15.45
CA GLY A 232 -36.60 -4.79 15.19
C GLY A 232 -36.41 -5.17 13.72
N ALA A 233 -36.60 -6.46 13.39
CA ALA A 233 -36.43 -6.96 12.04
C ALA A 233 -37.49 -6.40 11.08
N ILE A 234 -37.34 -5.14 10.65
CA ILE A 234 -38.10 -4.60 9.53
C ILE A 234 -37.65 -5.39 8.29
N GLU A 235 -38.56 -6.22 7.77
CA GLU A 235 -38.38 -6.92 6.51
C GLU A 235 -38.29 -5.88 5.39
N LEU A 236 -37.07 -5.64 4.91
CA LEU A 236 -36.81 -4.83 3.72
C LEU A 236 -37.16 -5.64 2.46
N GLY A 237 -38.46 -5.91 2.25
CA GLY A 237 -39.02 -6.38 0.98
C GLY A 237 -38.29 -7.56 0.31
N GLY A 238 -37.69 -8.46 1.10
CA GLY A 238 -36.86 -9.57 0.65
C GLY A 238 -36.49 -10.50 1.82
N ARG A 239 -35.99 -11.70 1.51
CA ARG A 239 -35.71 -12.81 2.46
C ARG A 239 -34.63 -12.52 3.53
N HIS A 240 -34.19 -11.27 3.72
CA HIS A 240 -33.11 -10.87 4.61
C HIS A 240 -33.53 -9.73 5.54
N SER A 241 -33.24 -9.86 6.83
CA SER A 241 -33.52 -8.80 7.82
C SER A 241 -32.56 -7.61 7.64
N ALA A 242 -33.01 -6.38 7.93
CA ALA A 242 -32.15 -5.19 7.89
C ALA A 242 -30.87 -5.36 8.74
N ALA A 243 -30.97 -6.04 9.88
CA ALA A 243 -29.85 -6.36 10.76
C ALA A 243 -28.80 -7.27 10.10
N SER A 244 -29.21 -8.17 9.19
CA SER A 244 -28.27 -9.03 8.46
C SER A 244 -27.39 -8.26 7.45
N LEU A 245 -27.87 -7.12 6.94
CA LEU A 245 -27.13 -6.31 5.95
C LEU A 245 -25.89 -5.63 6.54
N LEU A 246 -25.84 -5.40 7.85
CA LEU A 246 -24.71 -4.78 8.57
C LEU A 246 -24.30 -5.62 9.79
N GLY A 247 -24.39 -6.95 9.67
CA GLY A 247 -23.90 -7.87 10.71
C GLY A 247 -22.38 -7.79 10.91
N PRO A 248 -21.84 -8.39 11.98
CA PRO A 248 -20.40 -8.31 12.31
C PRO A 248 -19.47 -8.73 11.17
N SER A 249 -19.80 -9.78 10.42
CA SER A 249 -19.00 -10.22 9.26
C SER A 249 -18.96 -9.16 8.15
N THR A 250 -20.08 -8.49 7.89
CA THR A 250 -20.15 -7.39 6.93
C THR A 250 -19.36 -6.19 7.41
N LEU A 251 -19.44 -5.83 8.70
CA LEU A 251 -18.64 -4.75 9.28
C LEU A 251 -17.14 -5.01 9.18
N ARG A 252 -16.67 -6.23 9.51
CA ARG A 252 -15.27 -6.65 9.29
C ARG A 252 -14.88 -6.48 7.82
N SER A 253 -15.76 -6.88 6.92
CA SER A 253 -15.48 -6.83 5.49
C SER A 253 -15.42 -5.41 4.93
N ILE A 254 -16.21 -4.51 5.50
CA ILE A 254 -16.15 -3.07 5.23
C ILE A 254 -14.81 -2.49 5.68
N ILE A 255 -14.29 -2.88 6.86
CA ILE A 255 -12.95 -2.51 7.34
C ILE A 255 -11.89 -2.90 6.29
N LEU A 256 -11.88 -4.16 5.87
CA LEU A 256 -10.92 -4.65 4.88
C LEU A 256 -11.03 -3.92 3.54
N THR A 257 -12.26 -3.63 3.12
CA THR A 257 -12.53 -2.93 1.86
C THR A 257 -11.97 -1.52 1.85
N PHE A 258 -12.12 -0.76 2.95
CA PHE A 258 -11.56 0.59 3.03
C PHE A 258 -10.05 0.59 3.09
N ILE A 259 -9.44 -0.34 3.84
CA ILE A 259 -7.98 -0.51 3.86
C ILE A 259 -7.46 -0.80 2.45
N PHE A 260 -8.06 -1.78 1.77
CA PHE A 260 -7.66 -2.19 0.43
C PHE A 260 -7.81 -1.04 -0.58
N ALA A 261 -8.95 -0.35 -0.56
CA ALA A 261 -9.23 0.73 -1.49
C ALA A 261 -8.35 1.97 -1.23
N GLY A 262 -8.18 2.38 0.03
CA GLY A 262 -7.48 3.61 0.40
C GLY A 262 -5.96 3.51 0.38
N ARG A 263 -5.40 2.32 0.66
CA ARG A 263 -3.94 2.12 0.69
C ARG A 263 -3.35 2.07 -0.72
N ASP A 264 -3.64 1.01 -1.46
CA ASP A 264 -2.87 0.67 -2.65
C ASP A 264 -3.11 1.69 -3.78
N THR A 265 -4.34 2.20 -3.93
CA THR A 265 -4.66 3.14 -5.02
C THR A 265 -4.02 4.51 -4.81
N THR A 266 -4.02 5.04 -3.58
CA THR A 266 -3.36 6.31 -3.25
C THR A 266 -1.83 6.14 -3.26
N ALA A 267 -1.31 4.98 -2.82
CA ALA A 267 0.12 4.70 -2.85
C ALA A 267 0.68 4.71 -4.28
N GLU A 268 -0.01 4.09 -5.23
CA GLU A 268 0.39 4.14 -6.64
C GLU A 268 0.24 5.55 -7.22
N CYS A 269 -0.82 6.29 -6.87
CA CYS A 269 -0.98 7.69 -7.26
C CYS A 269 0.23 8.53 -6.82
N LEU A 270 0.68 8.38 -5.57
CA LEU A 270 1.88 9.03 -5.05
C LEU A 270 3.14 8.58 -5.77
N THR A 271 3.33 7.27 -5.92
CA THR A 271 4.50 6.68 -6.58
C THR A 271 4.67 7.22 -8.00
N TYR A 272 3.62 7.18 -8.83
CA TYR A 272 3.70 7.70 -10.20
C TYR A 272 3.77 9.23 -10.26
N SER A 273 3.20 9.95 -9.29
CA SER A 273 3.39 11.40 -9.18
C SER A 273 4.86 11.72 -8.93
N PHE A 274 5.50 11.08 -7.95
CA PHE A 274 6.93 11.26 -7.68
C PHE A 274 7.79 10.83 -8.86
N TYR A 275 7.46 9.73 -9.53
CA TYR A 275 8.15 9.29 -10.74
C TYR A 275 8.14 10.36 -11.82
N ALA A 276 6.95 10.89 -12.12
CA ALA A 276 6.81 11.96 -13.11
C ALA A 276 7.54 13.23 -12.68
N ILE A 277 7.48 13.61 -11.40
CA ILE A 277 8.18 14.78 -10.86
C ILE A 277 9.71 14.62 -10.95
N ALA A 278 10.24 13.45 -10.59
CA ALA A 278 11.66 13.15 -10.65
C ALA A 278 12.20 13.11 -12.10
N ARG A 279 11.34 12.74 -13.07
CA ARG A 279 11.65 12.77 -14.51
C ARG A 279 11.60 14.16 -15.14
N HIS A 280 10.97 15.14 -14.48
CA HIS A 280 10.73 16.47 -15.06
C HIS A 280 11.14 17.59 -14.08
N PRO A 281 12.43 17.98 -14.05
CA PRO A 281 12.92 19.03 -13.16
C PRO A 281 12.15 20.36 -13.26
N ARG A 282 11.72 20.75 -14.47
CA ARG A 282 10.87 21.94 -14.70
C ARG A 282 9.57 21.88 -13.90
N ILE A 283 8.93 20.72 -13.85
CA ILE A 283 7.68 20.52 -13.11
C ILE A 283 7.93 20.61 -11.62
N GLN A 284 9.02 20.00 -11.13
CA GLN A 284 9.40 20.08 -9.73
C GLN A 284 9.66 21.52 -9.28
N ASN A 285 10.37 22.33 -10.08
CA ASN A 285 10.64 23.74 -9.79
C ASN A 285 9.34 24.55 -9.72
N ARG A 286 8.43 24.36 -10.67
CA ARG A 286 7.14 25.05 -10.67
C ARG A 286 6.23 24.65 -9.50
N ILE A 287 6.29 23.40 -9.05
CA ILE A 287 5.63 22.99 -7.80
C ILE A 287 6.23 23.78 -6.63
N VAL A 288 7.55 23.83 -6.51
CA VAL A 288 8.22 24.53 -5.41
C VAL A 288 7.85 26.02 -5.40
N GLU A 289 7.83 26.67 -6.55
CA GLU A 289 7.35 28.07 -6.68
C GLU A 289 5.93 28.24 -6.15
N GLU A 290 5.01 27.31 -6.46
CA GLU A 290 3.65 27.32 -5.92
C GLU A 290 3.62 27.12 -4.40
N LEU A 291 4.45 26.22 -3.86
CA LEU A 291 4.56 25.94 -2.43
C LEU A 291 5.09 27.16 -1.66
N GLU A 292 6.16 27.79 -2.15
CA GLU A 292 6.77 28.98 -1.53
C GLU A 292 5.81 30.18 -1.57
N SER A 293 5.12 30.40 -2.70
CA SER A 293 4.09 31.44 -2.81
C SER A 293 2.95 31.25 -1.81
N THR A 294 2.58 29.99 -1.54
CA THR A 294 1.52 29.66 -0.58
C THR A 294 1.98 29.92 0.86
N LYS A 295 3.20 29.51 1.23
CA LYS A 295 3.76 29.71 2.58
C LYS A 295 4.06 31.18 2.89
N ALA A 296 4.61 31.92 1.93
CA ALA A 296 4.95 33.34 2.10
C ALA A 296 3.74 34.22 2.47
N ARG A 297 2.52 33.79 2.12
CA ARG A 297 1.28 34.53 2.42
C ARG A 297 0.77 34.32 3.85
N ILE A 298 1.29 33.35 4.60
CA ILE A 298 0.69 32.89 5.86
C ILE A 298 1.69 32.93 7.03
N GLY A 299 2.99 33.08 6.74
CA GLY A 299 4.04 33.27 7.75
C GLY A 299 4.83 31.99 8.06
N PRO A 300 6.04 32.09 8.64
CA PRO A 300 7.00 30.98 8.78
C PRO A 300 6.70 29.98 9.91
N THR A 301 5.52 30.01 10.52
CA THR A 301 5.25 29.31 11.79
C THR A 301 4.76 27.86 11.67
N HIS A 302 4.47 27.35 10.46
CA HIS A 302 3.97 25.98 10.30
C HIS A 302 4.89 25.11 9.43
N SER A 303 5.30 23.96 9.97
CA SER A 303 6.05 22.92 9.26
C SER A 303 5.20 22.07 8.31
N THR A 304 3.87 22.20 8.41
CA THR A 304 2.83 21.45 7.71
C THR A 304 1.87 22.38 6.96
N PHE A 305 1.20 21.88 5.92
CA PHE A 305 0.20 22.65 5.16
C PHE A 305 -1.21 22.46 5.73
N THR A 306 -1.98 23.54 5.83
CA THR A 306 -3.40 23.49 6.25
C THR A 306 -4.31 22.98 5.15
N PHE A 307 -5.55 22.60 5.47
CA PHE A 307 -6.53 22.16 4.47
C PHE A 307 -6.79 23.20 3.38
N ASP A 308 -6.90 24.48 3.78
CA ASP A 308 -7.18 25.57 2.85
C ASP A 308 -5.97 25.92 1.98
N GLU A 309 -4.75 25.69 2.47
CA GLU A 309 -3.52 25.80 1.67
C GLU A 309 -3.44 24.69 0.63
N VAL A 310 -3.63 23.44 1.04
CA VAL A 310 -3.58 22.29 0.12
C VAL A 310 -4.63 22.45 -0.99
N LYS A 311 -5.83 22.97 -0.70
CA LYS A 311 -6.85 23.27 -1.73
C LYS A 311 -6.40 24.30 -2.77
N LYS A 312 -5.50 25.21 -2.42
CA LYS A 312 -4.99 26.27 -3.30
C LYS A 312 -3.87 25.81 -4.22
N LEU A 313 -3.22 24.67 -3.94
CA LEU A 313 -2.16 24.09 -4.77
C LEU A 313 -2.75 23.53 -6.08
N LYS A 314 -2.96 24.38 -7.09
CA LYS A 314 -3.64 24.05 -8.35
C LYS A 314 -2.70 23.37 -9.34
N TYR A 315 -1.45 23.79 -9.39
CA TYR A 315 -0.44 23.15 -10.22
C TYR A 315 -0.10 21.76 -9.68
N LEU A 316 0.05 21.60 -8.36
CA LEU A 316 0.25 20.28 -7.77
C LEU A 316 -0.96 19.34 -8.01
N GLU A 317 -2.18 19.86 -7.94
CA GLU A 317 -3.38 19.11 -8.29
C GLU A 317 -3.37 18.66 -9.76
N ALA A 318 -2.97 19.55 -10.67
CA ALA A 318 -2.81 19.23 -12.08
C ALA A 318 -1.74 18.14 -12.31
N VAL A 319 -0.65 18.14 -11.55
CA VAL A 319 0.39 17.09 -11.58
C VAL A 319 -0.18 15.74 -11.14
N VAL A 320 -0.97 15.71 -10.06
CA VAL A 320 -1.63 14.49 -9.57
C VAL A 320 -2.61 13.95 -10.61
N PHE A 321 -3.46 14.80 -11.19
CA PHE A 321 -4.41 14.38 -12.22
C PHE A 321 -3.71 13.89 -13.50
N GLU A 322 -2.61 14.52 -13.91
CA GLU A 322 -1.81 14.08 -15.05
C GLU A 322 -1.12 12.74 -14.79
N ALA A 323 -0.64 12.52 -13.56
CA ALA A 323 -0.11 11.23 -13.13
C ALA A 323 -1.18 10.15 -13.17
N VAL A 324 -2.40 10.41 -12.67
CA VAL A 324 -3.50 9.44 -12.71
C VAL A 324 -4.00 9.20 -14.14
N ARG A 325 -3.91 10.18 -15.05
CA ARG A 325 -4.24 10.02 -16.48
C ARG A 325 -3.33 9.02 -17.17
N LEU A 326 -2.03 9.15 -16.96
CA LEU A 326 -1.05 8.25 -17.58
C LEU A 326 -0.89 6.96 -16.77
N TYR A 327 -1.01 7.00 -15.46
CA TYR A 327 -0.75 5.86 -14.58
C TYR A 327 -1.92 5.64 -13.63
N PRO A 328 -3.12 5.31 -14.14
CA PRO A 328 -4.25 5.03 -13.28
C PRO A 328 -3.98 3.76 -12.48
N ALA A 329 -4.26 3.81 -11.17
CA ALA A 329 -4.07 2.67 -10.28
C ALA A 329 -4.84 1.42 -10.76
N LEU A 330 -6.01 1.59 -11.39
CA LEU A 330 -6.78 0.52 -12.02
C LEU A 330 -6.82 0.71 -13.55
N PRO A 331 -5.97 -0.01 -14.31
CA PRO A 331 -5.81 0.23 -15.75
C PRO A 331 -6.96 -0.33 -16.60
N PHE A 332 -7.73 -1.27 -16.06
CA PHE A 332 -8.89 -1.89 -16.72
C PHE A 332 -10.02 -2.08 -15.71
N ASN A 333 -11.25 -2.04 -16.22
CA ASN A 333 -12.44 -2.34 -15.45
C ASN A 333 -13.41 -3.16 -16.28
N VAL A 334 -13.87 -4.26 -15.70
CA VAL A 334 -14.79 -5.19 -16.34
C VAL A 334 -16.20 -5.07 -15.76
N LYS A 335 -17.20 -5.23 -16.62
CA LYS A 335 -18.62 -5.43 -16.27
C LYS A 335 -19.16 -6.60 -17.07
N ASN A 336 -20.16 -7.29 -16.53
CA ASN A 336 -20.84 -8.37 -17.22
C ASN A 336 -22.26 -7.93 -17.58
N ALA A 337 -22.68 -8.17 -18.82
CA ALA A 337 -24.04 -7.88 -19.28
C ALA A 337 -25.00 -8.96 -18.78
N VAL A 338 -26.07 -8.58 -18.07
CA VAL A 338 -27.08 -9.52 -17.57
C VAL A 338 -28.03 -9.94 -18.69
N LYS A 339 -28.36 -9.00 -19.58
CA LYS A 339 -29.24 -9.19 -20.75
C LYS A 339 -28.56 -8.65 -21.99
N ASP A 340 -29.01 -9.14 -23.14
CA ASP A 340 -28.66 -8.62 -24.46
C ASP A 340 -28.86 -7.10 -24.51
N ASP A 341 -27.94 -6.40 -25.15
CA ASP A 341 -27.93 -4.94 -25.25
C ASP A 341 -27.25 -4.48 -26.54
N TYR A 342 -27.44 -3.19 -26.86
CA TYR A 342 -26.71 -2.51 -27.92
C TYR A 342 -26.03 -1.27 -27.34
N LEU A 343 -24.73 -1.13 -27.57
CA LEU A 343 -24.00 0.08 -27.23
C LEU A 343 -24.48 1.26 -28.12
N PRO A 344 -24.27 2.52 -27.68
CA PRO A 344 -24.64 3.71 -28.44
C PRO A 344 -24.14 3.77 -29.90
N ASP A 345 -23.06 3.07 -30.21
CA ASP A 345 -22.49 2.99 -31.56
C ASP A 345 -23.11 1.87 -32.42
N GLY A 346 -24.03 1.08 -31.86
CA GLY A 346 -24.70 -0.04 -32.52
C GLY A 346 -24.05 -1.42 -32.26
N THR A 347 -22.97 -1.49 -31.48
CA THR A 347 -22.32 -2.76 -31.16
C THR A 347 -23.22 -3.64 -30.29
N PHE A 348 -23.52 -4.86 -30.76
CA PHE A 348 -24.31 -5.84 -30.00
C PHE A 348 -23.50 -6.47 -28.87
N VAL A 349 -24.09 -6.52 -27.68
CA VAL A 349 -23.52 -7.13 -26.47
C VAL A 349 -24.45 -8.27 -26.02
N PRO A 350 -24.05 -9.54 -26.17
CA PRO A 350 -24.88 -10.65 -25.73
C PRO A 350 -24.88 -10.77 -24.19
N ALA A 351 -25.98 -11.28 -23.64
CA ALA A 351 -26.09 -11.63 -22.23
C ALA A 351 -24.95 -12.58 -21.82
N GLY A 352 -24.38 -12.33 -20.66
CA GLY A 352 -23.22 -13.05 -20.13
C GLY A 352 -21.88 -12.56 -20.67
N ALA A 353 -21.83 -11.66 -21.65
CA ALA A 353 -20.58 -11.10 -22.14
C ALA A 353 -19.95 -10.14 -21.13
N ASP A 354 -18.62 -10.21 -21.04
CA ASP A 354 -17.84 -9.21 -20.32
C ASP A 354 -17.57 -8.01 -21.23
N VAL A 355 -17.73 -6.81 -20.70
CA VAL A 355 -17.39 -5.55 -21.35
C VAL A 355 -16.37 -4.80 -20.51
N VAL A 356 -15.27 -4.41 -21.14
CA VAL A 356 -14.08 -3.84 -20.50
C VAL A 356 -13.82 -2.44 -21.02
N TYR A 357 -13.71 -1.45 -20.14
CA TYR A 357 -13.13 -0.15 -20.48
C TYR A 357 -11.78 0.01 -19.79
N SER A 358 -10.87 0.73 -20.45
CA SER A 358 -9.51 0.93 -19.97
C SER A 358 -9.24 2.41 -19.72
N PRO A 359 -9.27 2.87 -18.44
CA PRO A 359 -8.79 4.20 -18.09
C PRO A 359 -7.36 4.46 -18.57
N TRP A 360 -6.51 3.43 -18.59
CA TRP A 360 -5.11 3.53 -19.04
C TRP A 360 -5.00 3.87 -20.53
N PHE A 361 -5.81 3.21 -21.37
CA PHE A 361 -5.86 3.48 -22.80
C PHE A 361 -6.56 4.82 -23.08
N MET A 362 -7.73 5.05 -22.47
CA MET A 362 -8.52 6.27 -22.66
C MET A 362 -7.74 7.51 -22.24
N GLY A 363 -6.94 7.41 -21.17
CA GLY A 363 -6.02 8.46 -20.74
C GLY A 363 -4.98 8.82 -21.81
N ARG A 364 -4.58 7.88 -22.68
CA ARG A 364 -3.59 8.09 -23.76
C ARG A 364 -4.20 8.33 -25.14
N ASN A 365 -5.52 8.25 -25.26
CA ASN A 365 -6.19 8.37 -26.53
C ASN A 365 -6.05 9.80 -27.07
N GLY A 366 -5.36 9.96 -28.21
CA GLY A 366 -5.16 11.26 -28.85
C GLY A 366 -6.45 11.95 -29.29
N ALA A 367 -7.52 11.18 -29.54
CA ALA A 367 -8.84 11.75 -29.83
C ALA A 367 -9.47 12.45 -28.61
N LEU A 368 -9.12 12.02 -27.39
CA LEU A 368 -9.63 12.62 -26.14
C LEU A 368 -8.69 13.70 -25.60
N TRP A 369 -7.37 13.53 -25.77
CA TRP A 369 -6.36 14.35 -25.09
C TRP A 369 -5.45 15.18 -26.01
N GLY A 370 -5.63 15.08 -27.33
CA GLY A 370 -4.81 15.79 -28.33
C GLY A 370 -3.58 15.00 -28.79
N GLY A 371 -2.82 15.58 -29.73
CA GLY A 371 -1.64 14.93 -30.32
C GLY A 371 -0.49 14.68 -29.35
N ASP A 372 -0.50 15.35 -28.19
CA ASP A 372 0.47 15.23 -27.12
C ASP A 372 -0.04 14.32 -25.97
N SER A 373 -1.01 13.44 -26.24
CA SER A 373 -1.65 12.59 -25.22
C SER A 373 -0.67 11.68 -24.49
N LEU A 374 0.50 11.39 -25.04
CA LEU A 374 1.52 10.57 -24.39
C LEU A 374 2.48 11.40 -23.51
N GLU A 375 2.47 12.73 -23.64
CA GLU A 375 3.33 13.61 -22.86
C GLU A 375 2.76 13.86 -21.47
N PHE A 376 3.64 13.91 -20.47
CA PHE A 376 3.29 14.33 -19.12
C PHE A 376 3.28 15.88 -19.06
N ARG A 377 2.10 16.49 -19.26
CA ARG A 377 1.91 17.95 -19.28
C ARG A 377 0.80 18.39 -18.32
N PRO A 378 1.11 18.62 -17.03
CA PRO A 378 0.14 19.08 -16.05
C PRO A 378 -0.62 20.35 -16.47
N GLU A 379 0.02 21.25 -17.23
CA GLU A 379 -0.56 22.50 -17.69
C GLU A 379 -1.90 22.32 -18.44
N ARG A 380 -2.11 21.17 -19.11
CA ARG A 380 -3.38 20.90 -19.79
C ARG A 380 -4.59 21.03 -18.88
N TRP A 381 -4.46 20.65 -17.61
CA TRP A 381 -5.54 20.71 -16.62
C TRP A 381 -5.87 22.14 -16.16
N LEU A 382 -4.93 23.08 -16.37
CA LEU A 382 -5.10 24.49 -16.06
C LEU A 382 -5.62 25.28 -17.27
N GLU A 383 -5.25 24.86 -18.48
CA GLU A 383 -5.63 25.49 -19.75
C GLU A 383 -7.01 25.05 -20.26
N MET A 384 -7.48 23.86 -19.86
CA MET A 384 -8.78 23.32 -20.25
C MET A 384 -9.93 24.23 -19.81
N LYS A 385 -10.71 24.72 -20.79
CA LYS A 385 -11.95 25.49 -20.53
C LYS A 385 -13.01 24.66 -19.82
N LYS A 386 -13.07 23.36 -20.11
CA LYS A 386 -14.00 22.40 -19.53
C LYS A 386 -13.22 21.18 -19.05
N ARG A 387 -13.46 20.77 -17.80
CA ARG A 387 -12.89 19.52 -17.26
C ARG A 387 -13.50 18.32 -17.98
N PRO A 388 -12.72 17.26 -18.25
CA PRO A 388 -13.26 16.04 -18.80
C PRO A 388 -14.33 15.48 -17.88
N SER A 389 -15.39 14.94 -18.45
CA SER A 389 -16.38 14.17 -17.72
C SER A 389 -15.74 12.92 -17.12
N ALA A 390 -16.39 12.33 -16.11
CA ALA A 390 -15.96 11.06 -15.53
C ALA A 390 -15.99 9.90 -16.56
N PHE A 391 -16.68 10.06 -17.69
CA PHE A 391 -16.73 9.06 -18.76
C PHE A 391 -15.59 9.25 -19.77
N GLU A 392 -15.08 10.47 -19.95
CA GLU A 392 -13.86 10.76 -20.73
C GLU A 392 -12.58 10.45 -19.93
N PHE A 393 -12.65 10.60 -18.60
CA PHE A 393 -11.57 10.31 -17.66
C PHE A 393 -12.05 9.35 -16.53
N PRO A 394 -12.27 8.05 -16.83
CA PRO A 394 -12.86 7.09 -15.89
C PRO A 394 -11.87 6.49 -14.88
N ALA A 395 -10.74 7.15 -14.62
CA ALA A 395 -9.73 6.67 -13.65
C ALA A 395 -10.30 6.58 -12.21
N PHE A 396 -11.28 7.42 -11.89
CA PHE A 396 -12.03 7.39 -10.63
C PHE A 396 -13.43 6.77 -10.78
N GLN A 397 -13.68 5.97 -11.84
CA GLN A 397 -15.00 5.46 -12.22
C GLN A 397 -15.99 6.59 -12.56
N ALA A 398 -17.24 6.23 -12.85
CA ALA A 398 -18.31 7.17 -13.15
C ALA A 398 -19.68 6.65 -12.69
N GLY A 399 -20.70 7.51 -12.77
CA GLY A 399 -22.08 7.16 -12.43
C GLY A 399 -22.24 6.69 -10.97
N PRO A 400 -23.16 5.76 -10.66
CA PRO A 400 -23.35 5.23 -9.32
C PRO A 400 -22.11 4.53 -8.72
N ARG A 401 -21.13 4.17 -9.56
CA ARG A 401 -19.85 3.53 -9.17
C ARG A 401 -18.69 4.50 -8.97
N ILE A 402 -18.91 5.80 -9.12
CA ILE A 402 -17.87 6.82 -8.88
C ILE A 402 -17.13 6.56 -7.55
N CYS A 403 -15.81 6.75 -7.57
CA CYS A 403 -14.96 6.57 -6.41
C CYS A 403 -15.39 7.52 -5.29
N LEU A 404 -15.79 6.94 -4.15
CA LEU A 404 -16.22 7.72 -2.99
C LEU A 404 -15.06 8.54 -2.39
N GLY A 405 -13.84 7.98 -2.45
CA GLY A 405 -12.63 8.57 -1.89
C GLY A 405 -11.87 9.52 -2.83
N MET A 406 -12.37 9.84 -4.02
CA MET A 406 -11.62 10.63 -5.03
C MET A 406 -11.03 11.92 -4.45
N ASN A 407 -11.87 12.76 -3.84
CA ASN A 407 -11.42 14.05 -3.30
C ASN A 407 -10.45 13.87 -2.12
N MET A 408 -10.67 12.85 -1.30
CA MET A 408 -9.79 12.52 -0.18
C MET A 408 -8.41 12.08 -0.67
N ALA A 409 -8.35 11.16 -1.64
CA ALA A 409 -7.11 10.65 -2.20
C ALA A 409 -6.29 11.75 -2.88
N VAL A 410 -6.95 12.69 -3.57
CA VAL A 410 -6.27 13.86 -4.16
C VAL A 410 -5.72 14.78 -3.06
N LEU A 411 -6.47 15.03 -1.98
CA LEU A 411 -5.98 15.85 -0.85
C LEU A 411 -4.80 15.19 -0.13
N GLU A 412 -4.91 13.89 0.15
CA GLU A 412 -3.86 13.07 0.77
C GLU A 412 -2.58 13.09 -0.08
N ALA A 413 -2.72 12.85 -1.39
CA ALA A 413 -1.59 12.89 -2.32
C ALA A 413 -0.94 14.28 -2.37
N LYS A 414 -1.74 15.34 -2.50
CA LYS A 414 -1.24 16.72 -2.53
C LYS A 414 -0.52 17.09 -1.25
N LEU A 415 -1.05 16.73 -0.07
CA LEU A 415 -0.39 17.05 1.19
C LEU A 415 0.96 16.34 1.29
N PHE A 416 1.01 15.04 1.03
CA PHE A 416 2.26 14.28 1.13
C PHE A 416 3.31 14.78 0.12
N LEU A 417 2.90 15.06 -1.12
CA LEU A 417 3.78 15.67 -2.13
C LEU A 417 4.26 17.06 -1.70
N ALA A 418 3.38 17.93 -1.21
CA ALA A 418 3.73 19.27 -0.77
C ALA A 418 4.71 19.24 0.41
N THR A 419 4.43 18.43 1.44
CA THR A 419 5.31 18.23 2.60
C THR A 419 6.68 17.75 2.16
N THR A 420 6.74 16.72 1.32
CA THR A 420 7.99 16.12 0.83
C THR A 420 8.78 17.09 -0.05
N LEU A 421 8.15 17.68 -1.08
CA LEU A 421 8.83 18.53 -2.06
C LEU A 421 9.23 19.90 -1.51
N SER A 422 8.55 20.39 -0.46
CA SER A 422 8.99 21.61 0.24
C SER A 422 10.33 21.43 0.97
N ARG A 423 10.68 20.18 1.31
CA ARG A 423 11.87 19.84 2.10
C ARG A 423 12.98 19.24 1.28
N PHE A 424 12.61 18.47 0.25
CA PHE A 424 13.56 17.69 -0.52
C PHE A 424 13.45 18.03 -2.01
N HIS A 425 14.60 18.12 -2.65
CA HIS A 425 14.74 17.89 -4.07
C HIS A 425 14.84 16.40 -4.32
N VAL A 426 13.99 15.88 -5.21
CA VAL A 426 13.87 14.45 -5.50
C VAL A 426 14.35 14.15 -6.92
N THR A 427 15.17 13.11 -7.05
CA THR A 427 15.68 12.59 -8.32
C THR A 427 15.65 11.07 -8.27
N ILE A 428 15.65 10.41 -9.44
CA ILE A 428 15.84 8.95 -9.50
C ILE A 428 17.22 8.62 -8.89
N ALA A 429 17.29 7.57 -8.07
CA ALA A 429 18.53 7.24 -7.37
C ALA A 429 19.69 6.93 -8.37
N PRO A 430 20.94 7.25 -8.01
CA PRO A 430 22.09 6.97 -8.88
C PRO A 430 22.18 5.47 -9.23
N GLY A 431 22.44 5.15 -10.49
CA GLY A 431 22.54 3.76 -10.98
C GLY A 431 21.21 3.13 -11.37
N GLU A 432 20.07 3.77 -11.10
CA GLU A 432 18.75 3.27 -11.48
C GLU A 432 18.32 3.75 -12.87
N SER A 433 17.55 2.90 -13.57
CA SER A 433 16.94 3.28 -14.85
C SER A 433 15.90 4.38 -14.65
N HIS A 434 15.97 5.42 -15.50
CA HIS A 434 14.95 6.46 -15.55
C HIS A 434 13.65 5.91 -16.16
N GLU A 435 13.71 4.92 -17.04
CA GLU A 435 12.54 4.21 -17.53
C GLU A 435 12.19 3.09 -16.55
N ARG A 436 10.96 3.13 -16.03
CA ARG A 436 10.47 2.14 -15.07
C ARG A 436 9.33 1.37 -15.72
N GLY A 437 9.44 0.04 -15.68
CA GLY A 437 8.35 -0.84 -16.10
C GLY A 437 7.21 -0.86 -15.07
N TYR A 438 6.13 -1.52 -15.42
CA TYR A 438 4.99 -1.77 -14.52
C TYR A 438 4.66 -3.26 -14.46
N VAL A 439 4.07 -3.68 -13.36
CA VAL A 439 3.56 -5.04 -13.13
C VAL A 439 2.08 -4.94 -12.77
N LEU A 440 1.26 -5.71 -13.46
CA LEU A 440 -0.16 -5.80 -13.15
C LEU A 440 -0.36 -6.74 -11.95
N LYS A 441 -0.82 -6.18 -10.83
CA LYS A 441 -1.43 -6.93 -9.71
C LYS A 441 -2.94 -6.65 -9.74
N SER A 442 -3.60 -6.35 -8.62
CA SER A 442 -4.99 -5.83 -8.68
C SER A 442 -5.06 -4.45 -9.33
N GLY A 443 -3.92 -3.75 -9.39
CA GLY A 443 -3.71 -2.47 -10.03
C GLY A 443 -2.38 -2.41 -10.79
N LEU A 444 -2.02 -1.22 -11.24
CA LEU A 444 -0.80 -0.95 -12.00
C LEU A 444 0.35 -0.57 -11.04
N PHE A 445 1.20 -1.53 -10.66
CA PHE A 445 2.31 -1.28 -9.73
C PHE A 445 3.61 -1.00 -10.49
N MET A 446 4.49 -0.16 -9.95
CA MET A 446 5.80 0.05 -10.57
C MET A 446 6.73 -1.15 -10.34
N ASN A 447 7.34 -1.65 -11.42
CA ASN A 447 8.24 -2.80 -11.35
C ASN A 447 9.53 -2.41 -10.61
N GLY A 448 9.93 -3.24 -9.64
CA GLY A 448 11.16 -3.04 -8.87
C GLY A 448 11.18 -1.81 -7.94
N GLY A 449 10.03 -1.25 -7.57
CA GLY A 449 9.97 -0.09 -6.68
C GLY A 449 10.16 1.25 -7.39
N LEU A 450 10.29 2.33 -6.63
CA LEU A 450 10.72 3.66 -7.11
C LEU A 450 11.87 4.19 -6.24
N PRO A 451 13.12 3.78 -6.51
CA PRO A 451 14.25 4.29 -5.75
C PRO A 451 14.53 5.75 -6.10
N LEU A 452 14.44 6.63 -5.11
CA LEU A 452 14.70 8.06 -5.22
C LEU A 452 15.87 8.47 -4.34
N LYS A 453 16.63 9.47 -4.81
CA LYS A 453 17.55 10.26 -4.01
C LYS A 453 16.84 11.52 -3.51
N MET A 454 16.83 11.67 -2.19
CA MET A 454 16.21 12.76 -1.43
C MET A 454 17.31 13.72 -0.96
N THR A 455 17.40 14.90 -1.57
CA THR A 455 18.40 15.93 -1.22
C THR A 455 17.71 17.08 -0.48
N PRO A 456 18.07 17.40 0.77
CA PRO A 456 17.46 18.52 1.50
C PRO A 456 17.59 19.85 0.73
N ARG A 457 16.54 20.66 0.75
CA ARG A 457 16.56 22.01 0.17
C ARG A 457 17.29 22.98 1.12
N PRO A 458 17.99 24.02 0.61
CA PRO A 458 18.81 24.93 1.42
C PRO A 458 18.09 25.54 2.63
N GLN A 459 16.81 25.90 2.47
CA GLN A 459 15.96 26.46 3.52
C GLN A 459 15.70 25.50 4.70
N PHE A 460 15.91 24.19 4.52
CA PHE A 460 15.79 23.15 5.54
C PHE A 460 17.14 22.48 5.88
N ALA A 461 18.22 22.82 5.17
CA ALA A 461 19.56 22.29 5.44
C ALA A 461 20.19 22.89 6.72
N ALA A 462 19.81 24.12 7.08
CA ALA A 462 20.37 24.85 8.23
C ALA A 462 19.59 24.69 9.55
N SER A 463 18.36 24.16 9.52
CA SER A 463 17.56 23.94 10.72
C SER A 463 17.67 22.48 11.15
N ALA A 464 18.42 22.23 12.23
CA ALA A 464 18.30 20.98 12.95
C ALA A 464 16.82 20.83 13.36
N TYR A 465 16.11 19.91 12.70
CA TYR A 465 14.71 19.60 12.94
C TYR A 465 14.42 19.55 14.45
N ARG A 466 13.82 20.60 15.01
CA ARG A 466 13.14 20.51 16.30
C ARG A 466 11.75 20.00 16.01
N VAL A 467 11.53 18.73 16.36
CA VAL A 467 10.20 18.14 16.44
C VAL A 467 9.39 18.98 17.43
N PHE A 468 8.41 19.74 16.95
CA PHE A 468 7.38 20.31 17.82
C PHE A 468 6.28 19.26 17.95
N VAL A 469 6.46 18.34 18.89
CA VAL A 469 5.31 17.66 19.51
C VAL A 469 4.65 18.71 20.39
N CYS A 470 3.39 19.07 20.12
CA CYS A 470 2.57 19.85 21.05
C CYS A 470 2.54 19.12 22.40
N PRO A 471 3.09 19.70 23.49
CA PRO A 471 3.10 19.04 24.79
C PRO A 471 1.80 19.36 25.51
N GLU A 472 0.67 18.78 25.11
CA GLU A 472 -0.58 18.93 25.87
C GLU A 472 -1.45 17.68 25.97
N VAL A 473 -1.02 16.51 25.47
CA VAL A 473 -1.78 15.26 25.63
C VAL A 473 -0.87 14.08 25.96
N LEU A 474 -0.09 14.17 27.04
CA LEU A 474 0.50 13.00 27.70
C LEU A 474 0.47 13.21 29.21
N GLY A 475 -0.71 13.03 29.79
CA GLY A 475 -0.86 12.76 31.21
C GLY A 475 -0.50 11.31 31.51
N THR A 476 0.23 11.12 32.61
CA THR A 476 0.48 9.86 33.34
C THR A 476 1.65 8.97 32.87
N GLY A 477 2.86 9.40 33.24
CA GLY A 477 3.75 8.69 34.16
C GLY A 477 4.11 7.22 33.89
N VAL A 478 5.35 6.99 33.41
CA VAL A 478 6.13 5.79 33.75
C VAL A 478 7.58 6.20 34.01
N ARG A 479 8.10 5.81 35.18
CA ARG A 479 9.44 6.11 35.70
C ARG A 479 10.53 5.37 34.93
N SER A 480 11.63 6.07 34.61
CA SER A 480 12.86 5.50 34.05
C SER A 480 13.63 4.67 35.08
N ASN A 481 14.12 3.49 34.70
CA ASN A 481 15.16 2.78 35.44
C ASN A 481 16.49 2.78 34.66
N ARG A 482 17.56 2.92 35.45
CA ARG A 482 18.93 3.31 35.13
C ARG A 482 19.75 2.11 34.64
N ALA A 483 20.60 2.32 33.64
CA ALA A 483 21.53 1.32 33.10
C ALA A 483 22.75 1.05 34.03
N MET A 484 23.21 -0.20 34.07
CA MET A 484 24.54 -0.60 34.58
C MET A 484 25.40 -1.14 33.42
N SER A 485 26.67 -0.72 33.38
CA SER A 485 27.67 -1.15 32.38
C SER A 485 28.34 -2.48 32.75
N PRO A 486 28.90 -3.25 31.80
CA PRO A 486 29.84 -4.32 32.11
C PRO A 486 31.31 -4.01 31.74
N LYS A 487 32.21 -4.47 32.61
CA LYS A 487 33.67 -4.49 32.47
C LYS A 487 34.17 -5.80 31.82
N ASN A 488 35.32 -5.66 31.16
CA ASN A 488 36.28 -6.62 30.58
C ASN A 488 36.37 -8.06 31.13
N ALA A 489 36.69 -9.00 30.25
CA ALA A 489 37.64 -10.10 30.53
C ALA A 489 38.29 -10.64 29.24
N ALA A 490 39.62 -10.75 29.25
CA ALA A 490 40.46 -11.33 28.20
C ALA A 490 40.82 -12.80 28.52
N GLY A 491 41.07 -13.60 27.49
CA GLY A 491 41.63 -14.96 27.63
C GLY A 491 41.98 -15.59 26.28
N SER A 492 43.27 -15.76 26.00
CA SER A 492 43.81 -16.38 24.78
C SER A 492 44.11 -17.88 25.00
N SER A 493 43.97 -18.70 23.96
CA SER A 493 44.95 -19.77 23.64
C SER A 493 44.78 -20.23 22.19
N ARG A 494 45.84 -20.83 21.64
CA ARG A 494 46.18 -21.14 20.24
C ARG A 494 45.33 -22.21 19.53
N MET A 495 45.11 -22.01 18.22
CA MET A 495 45.19 -23.08 17.21
C MET A 495 45.95 -22.50 16.00
N SER A 496 47.18 -22.95 15.81
CA SER A 496 48.10 -22.51 14.76
C SER A 496 48.33 -23.64 13.77
N LYS A 497 47.49 -23.71 12.73
CA LYS A 497 47.74 -24.33 11.42
C LYS A 497 46.55 -24.00 10.51
N PRO A 498 46.76 -23.64 9.23
CA PRO A 498 45.67 -23.29 8.32
C PRO A 498 44.77 -24.50 8.05
N MET A 499 43.46 -24.34 8.25
CA MET A 499 42.47 -25.39 8.00
C MET A 499 42.21 -25.55 6.49
N LYS A 500 42.02 -26.79 6.04
CA LYS A 500 41.67 -27.13 4.65
C LYS A 500 40.16 -27.38 4.56
N TYR A 501 39.49 -26.86 3.53
CA TYR A 501 38.03 -26.89 3.40
C TYR A 501 37.54 -27.79 2.25
N THR A 502 36.29 -28.25 2.32
CA THR A 502 35.55 -28.92 1.22
C THR A 502 34.96 -27.88 0.25
N SER A 503 34.36 -28.33 -0.85
CA SER A 503 33.66 -27.47 -1.83
C SER A 503 32.53 -26.63 -1.22
N GLU A 504 32.03 -27.04 -0.07
CA GLU A 504 30.92 -26.43 0.66
C GLU A 504 31.40 -25.56 1.85
N GLY A 505 32.71 -25.29 1.95
CA GLY A 505 33.28 -24.41 2.98
C GLY A 505 33.43 -25.07 4.37
N VAL A 506 33.24 -26.38 4.47
CA VAL A 506 33.37 -27.13 5.74
C VAL A 506 34.82 -27.56 5.95
N PRO A 507 35.41 -27.38 7.14
CA PRO A 507 36.75 -27.89 7.44
C PRO A 507 36.82 -29.41 7.24
N LYS A 508 37.84 -29.91 6.52
CA LYS A 508 38.00 -31.35 6.19
C LYS A 508 38.14 -32.26 7.43
N ASN A 509 38.49 -31.70 8.57
CA ASN A 509 38.61 -32.37 9.87
C ASN A 509 37.29 -32.36 10.67
N TRP A 510 36.18 -31.87 10.10
CA TRP A 510 34.85 -31.96 10.72
C TRP A 510 34.28 -33.37 10.56
N ASN A 511 34.27 -34.16 11.64
CA ASN A 511 33.74 -35.53 11.66
C ASN A 511 32.20 -35.61 11.76
N GLY A 512 31.47 -34.64 11.18
CA GLY A 512 30.03 -34.75 10.93
C GLY A 512 29.11 -34.83 12.15
N LYS A 513 29.48 -34.25 13.30
CA LYS A 513 28.75 -34.49 14.57
C LYS A 513 27.38 -33.84 14.73
N ASP A 514 26.95 -32.95 13.84
CA ASP A 514 25.56 -32.50 13.61
C ASP A 514 25.61 -31.22 12.73
N TRP A 515 24.96 -31.25 11.56
CA TRP A 515 24.91 -30.10 10.66
C TRP A 515 24.15 -28.91 11.28
N HIS A 516 23.13 -29.17 12.09
CA HIS A 516 22.34 -28.12 12.73
C HIS A 516 23.19 -27.33 13.73
N THR A 517 24.01 -28.00 14.53
CA THR A 517 24.97 -27.37 15.45
C THR A 517 26.00 -26.51 14.71
N TYR A 518 26.55 -27.00 13.59
CA TYR A 518 27.48 -26.22 12.78
C TYR A 518 26.81 -24.98 12.17
N LYS A 519 25.61 -25.13 11.62
CA LYS A 519 24.81 -24.03 11.05
C LYS A 519 24.44 -22.98 12.11
N TRP A 520 24.03 -23.41 13.31
CA TRP A 520 23.77 -22.50 14.42
C TRP A 520 25.02 -21.70 14.82
N ALA A 521 26.17 -22.36 14.93
CA ALA A 521 27.43 -21.69 15.30
C ALA A 521 27.88 -20.71 14.20
N MET A 522 27.70 -21.06 12.92
CA MET A 522 27.90 -20.13 11.80
C MET A 522 27.01 -18.90 11.93
N MET A 523 25.71 -19.08 12.14
CA MET A 523 24.76 -17.97 12.27
C MET A 523 25.09 -17.04 13.45
N ASN A 524 25.66 -17.58 14.53
CA ASN A 524 26.06 -16.80 15.69
C ASN A 524 27.41 -16.08 15.55
N VAL A 525 28.33 -16.63 14.75
CA VAL A 525 29.61 -15.96 14.48
C VAL A 525 29.46 -14.90 13.37
N PHE A 526 28.60 -15.15 12.39
CA PHE A 526 28.38 -14.29 11.22
C PHE A 526 27.10 -13.40 11.33
N LYS A 527 26.61 -13.12 12.55
CA LYS A 527 25.33 -12.42 12.83
C LYS A 527 24.91 -11.39 11.76
N GLU A 528 23.83 -11.74 11.07
CA GLU A 528 22.88 -11.05 10.19
C GLU A 528 23.31 -9.97 9.17
N ASN A 529 24.52 -9.41 9.19
CA ASN A 529 25.00 -8.56 8.09
C ASN A 529 26.07 -9.24 7.22
N ASP A 530 26.75 -10.28 7.72
CA ASP A 530 27.73 -11.07 6.94
C ASP A 530 27.08 -12.32 6.29
N LEU A 531 25.80 -12.61 6.56
CA LEU A 531 25.09 -13.80 6.07
C LEU A 531 24.39 -13.60 4.72
N ASN A 532 24.29 -12.37 4.21
CA ASN A 532 23.73 -12.15 2.87
C ASN A 532 24.61 -12.74 1.76
N ASP A 533 25.94 -12.81 1.97
CA ASP A 533 26.86 -13.38 0.98
C ASP A 533 26.98 -14.91 1.08
N ILE A 534 26.50 -15.54 2.17
CA ILE A 534 26.52 -17.01 2.34
C ILE A 534 25.14 -17.62 2.08
N ALA A 535 24.06 -16.88 2.33
CA ALA A 535 22.68 -17.38 2.15
C ALA A 535 22.21 -17.44 0.70
N VAL A 536 22.98 -16.91 -0.26
CA VAL A 536 22.70 -16.97 -1.70
C VAL A 536 23.84 -17.67 -2.46
N GLY A 537 24.44 -18.72 -1.90
CA GLY A 537 25.29 -19.63 -2.70
C GLY A 537 26.53 -19.04 -3.40
N ASP A 538 26.92 -17.80 -3.13
CA ASP A 538 28.03 -17.10 -3.80
C ASP A 538 29.14 -16.69 -2.82
N LEU A 539 29.49 -17.55 -1.87
CA LEU A 539 30.82 -17.55 -1.26
C LEU A 539 31.52 -18.84 -1.64
N THR A 540 31.72 -19.01 -2.95
CA THR A 540 32.43 -20.16 -3.49
C THR A 540 33.93 -20.02 -3.21
N LEU A 541 34.64 -21.16 -3.13
CA LEU A 541 36.11 -21.22 -3.05
C LEU A 541 36.83 -20.35 -4.11
N ALA A 542 36.15 -19.98 -5.21
CA ALA A 542 36.64 -19.06 -6.22
C ALA A 542 36.87 -17.64 -5.67
N MET A 543 35.99 -17.13 -4.80
CA MET A 543 36.13 -15.80 -4.19
C MET A 543 37.20 -15.79 -3.10
N LEU A 544 37.35 -16.88 -2.34
CA LEU A 544 38.46 -17.03 -1.40
C LEU A 544 39.79 -17.25 -2.11
N ALA A 545 39.85 -17.81 -3.31
CA ALA A 545 41.11 -18.00 -4.04
C ALA A 545 41.73 -16.65 -4.44
N THR A 546 40.91 -15.71 -4.92
CA THR A 546 41.32 -14.36 -5.39
C THR A 546 41.32 -13.28 -4.30
N ALA A 547 40.82 -13.58 -3.10
CA ALA A 547 40.76 -12.62 -1.99
C ALA A 547 42.16 -12.21 -1.48
N SER A 548 42.24 -10.97 -0.97
CA SER A 548 43.42 -10.44 -0.30
C SER A 548 43.79 -11.27 0.94
N ALA A 549 45.05 -11.21 1.36
CA ALA A 549 45.55 -11.95 2.51
C ALA A 549 44.79 -11.60 3.81
N GLU A 550 44.32 -10.36 3.94
CA GLU A 550 43.57 -9.87 5.10
C GLU A 550 42.19 -10.51 5.22
N ILE A 551 41.46 -10.62 4.10
CA ILE A 551 40.13 -11.25 4.06
C ILE A 551 40.25 -12.75 4.39
N LYS A 552 41.29 -13.42 3.86
CA LYS A 552 41.58 -14.84 4.16
C LYS A 552 41.87 -15.05 5.65
N GLU A 553 42.63 -14.15 6.26
CA GLU A 553 42.98 -14.21 7.68
C GLU A 553 41.77 -13.94 8.58
N GLU A 554 40.91 -12.99 8.22
CA GLU A 554 39.67 -12.71 8.95
C GLU A 554 38.70 -13.89 8.89
N PHE A 555 38.53 -14.49 7.70
CA PHE A 555 37.71 -15.69 7.52
C PHE A 555 38.23 -16.86 8.38
N ASN A 556 39.55 -17.10 8.38
CA ASN A 556 40.17 -18.14 9.21
C ASN A 556 39.91 -17.90 10.71
N LYS A 557 39.98 -16.65 11.18
CA LYS A 557 39.68 -16.30 12.58
C LYS A 557 38.21 -16.58 12.94
N LYS A 558 37.27 -16.25 12.05
CA LYS A 558 35.84 -16.55 12.23
C LYS A 558 35.58 -18.06 12.28
N GLN A 559 36.24 -18.84 11.41
CA GLN A 559 36.13 -20.30 11.41
C GLN A 559 36.70 -20.95 12.70
N ILE A 560 37.83 -20.47 13.21
CA ILE A 560 38.36 -20.93 14.51
C ILE A 560 37.36 -20.65 15.64
N LYS A 561 36.69 -19.50 15.60
CA LYS A 561 35.66 -19.13 16.59
C LYS A 561 34.45 -20.08 16.54
N ILE A 562 33.98 -20.43 15.34
CA ILE A 562 32.89 -21.40 15.14
C ILE A 562 33.25 -22.75 15.78
N MET A 563 34.44 -23.27 15.47
CA MET A 563 34.87 -24.57 15.99
C MET A 563 34.94 -24.58 17.53
N ARG A 564 35.39 -23.48 18.15
CA ARG A 564 35.39 -23.34 19.61
C ARG A 564 33.99 -23.27 20.21
N MET A 565 33.04 -22.62 19.55
CA MET A 565 31.66 -22.56 20.04
C MET A 565 31.01 -23.95 20.06
N ILE A 566 31.33 -24.76 19.05
CA ILE A 566 30.86 -26.14 18.96
C ILE A 566 31.52 -27.01 20.03
N GLU A 567 32.84 -26.91 20.22
CA GLU A 567 33.56 -27.70 21.24
C GLU A 567 33.12 -27.36 22.68
N ARG A 568 32.71 -26.12 22.94
CA ARG A 568 32.28 -25.67 24.27
C ARG A 568 30.86 -26.08 24.64
N GLY A 569 30.07 -26.59 23.70
CA GLY A 569 28.71 -27.06 23.99
C GLY A 569 27.76 -25.96 24.49
N ASP A 570 27.99 -24.69 24.11
CA ASP A 570 27.17 -23.53 24.50
C ASP A 570 25.79 -23.58 23.81
N GLN A 571 24.94 -24.54 24.18
CA GLN A 571 23.53 -24.56 23.79
C GLN A 571 22.74 -23.61 24.70
N GLY A 572 22.50 -22.39 24.20
CA GLY A 572 21.51 -21.50 24.80
C GLY A 572 20.09 -22.01 24.56
N LEU A 573 19.52 -22.64 25.59
CA LEU A 573 18.09 -22.81 25.89
C LEU A 573 17.20 -23.38 24.77
N HIS A 574 17.17 -24.70 24.66
CA HIS A 574 16.02 -25.47 24.18
C HIS A 574 15.72 -26.61 25.17
N ASP A 575 14.88 -26.34 26.17
CA ASP A 575 14.00 -27.35 26.80
C ASP A 575 13.00 -26.67 27.75
N SER A 576 11.76 -26.44 27.33
CA SER A 576 10.55 -27.16 27.77
C SER A 576 9.38 -26.43 27.07
N SER A 577 8.35 -27.01 26.47
CA SER A 577 7.71 -28.30 26.59
C SER A 577 6.79 -28.48 25.36
N PHE A 578 6.88 -29.61 24.66
CA PHE A 578 5.78 -30.17 23.88
C PHE A 578 5.97 -31.68 23.86
N GLY A 579 5.25 -32.36 24.76
CA GLY A 579 5.12 -33.80 24.80
C GLY A 579 3.67 -34.19 24.56
N LYS A 580 3.48 -34.96 23.48
CA LYS A 580 2.31 -35.76 23.06
C LYS A 580 1.06 -35.03 22.57
#